data_AF-A0A8C6TB16-F1
#
_entry.id   AF-A0A8C6TB16-F1
#
_cell.length_a   1.000
_cell.length_b   1.000
_cell.length_c   1.000
_cell.angle_alpha   90.00
_cell.angle_beta   90.00
_cell.angle_gamma   90.00
#
_symmetry.space_group_name_H-M   'P 1'
#
loop_
_entity.id
_entity.type
_entity.pdbx_description
1 polymer ?
#
loop_
_entity_poly.entity_id
_entity_poly.type
_entity_poly.pdbx_seq_one_letter_code
_entity_poly.pdbx_strand_id
1 'polypeptide(L)'
;MDRQTVEDVHWLLENWGAPESLDLAVALELLSLDFIDHKVRRLAVRRLDCLSNDEVLKYLLQLVQTKPDLSLCRSHAQSKRIGHFFFWYVRSEVLGCLFFRQRMAVLLEAYLLGCGHGMLDTLRQQVLFINFSLLQHIPKILSWVKIWTLCDVSRWSSPEEALWFMLNVLILKCVLVFQLEKCKIMASKKKPLWLEFCPAPSPTSTAPVGVIFKHGDDLRQDMLVIQTLVLMDSIWQDKSLDLNLIPYGCIATGHNIGMIETVRDAVTIAAIQKSRGGSAGAFKEDALFDWLKSKCPLQEITVETFVKSCAGYCVATYVLGIGDRHNDNIMITDKGNLFHIDFGHILGNWKRVLGVNRERVPFVLTPDFLYIMGRVKHRNSLYFDHFQVRQDICMQAYLSLRSQSHLLITLFSIMLLTGMRELSSAEDMRYLREVLQEGKSEEQARAHFLEQVHVCIKQGWQVQTNWWIHILMGIK
;
A
#
# COMPACT_ATOMS: atom_id res chain seq x y z
N MET A 1 -13.30 39.44 -2.86
CA MET A 1 -14.29 38.77 -2.01
C MET A 1 -15.11 39.85 -1.34
N ASP A 2 -16.44 39.72 -1.38
CA ASP A 2 -17.33 40.61 -0.63
C ASP A 2 -17.22 40.29 0.87
N ARG A 3 -17.00 41.32 1.70
CA ARG A 3 -16.77 41.14 3.13
C ARG A 3 -18.02 40.63 3.84
N GLN A 4 -19.20 41.13 3.46
CA GLN A 4 -20.45 40.71 4.08
C GLN A 4 -20.70 39.22 3.84
N THR A 5 -20.51 38.76 2.60
CA THR A 5 -20.58 37.33 2.27
C THR A 5 -19.65 36.47 3.12
N VAL A 6 -18.41 36.92 3.37
CA VAL A 6 -17.46 36.17 4.22
C VAL A 6 -17.93 36.13 5.68
N GLU A 7 -18.43 37.24 6.21
CA GLU A 7 -18.97 37.32 7.57
C GLU A 7 -20.20 36.40 7.75
N ASP A 8 -21.10 36.39 6.76
CA ASP A 8 -22.28 35.52 6.75
C ASP A 8 -21.88 34.03 6.69
N VAL A 9 -20.92 33.67 5.83
CA VAL A 9 -20.37 32.30 5.76
C VAL A 9 -19.70 31.92 7.09
N HIS A 10 -18.92 32.80 7.68
CA HIS A 10 -18.29 32.56 8.98
C HIS A 10 -19.31 32.33 10.09
N TRP A 11 -20.40 33.08 10.09
CA TRP A 11 -21.52 32.87 11.02
C TRP A 11 -22.17 31.50 10.82
N LEU A 12 -22.39 31.07 9.56
CA LEU A 12 -22.92 29.74 9.26
C LEU A 12 -21.98 28.61 9.73
N LEU A 13 -20.67 28.75 9.55
CA LEU A 13 -19.68 27.76 9.98
C LEU A 13 -19.63 27.61 11.51
N GLU A 14 -19.80 28.71 12.25
CA GLU A 14 -19.87 28.69 13.72
C GLU A 14 -21.14 27.97 14.23
N ASN A 15 -22.19 27.91 13.39
CA ASN A 15 -23.47 27.28 13.69
C ASN A 15 -23.73 25.99 12.88
N TRP A 16 -22.69 25.38 12.29
CA TRP A 16 -22.81 24.19 11.42
C TRP A 16 -23.38 22.94 12.11
N GLY A 17 -23.36 22.92 13.46
CA GLY A 17 -23.82 21.80 14.27
C GLY A 17 -22.68 21.05 14.95
N ALA A 18 -22.93 19.80 15.32
CA ALA A 18 -21.93 18.92 15.92
C ALA A 18 -20.84 18.57 14.89
N PRO A 19 -19.54 18.54 15.25
CA PRO A 19 -18.48 18.22 14.30
C PRO A 19 -18.72 16.93 13.52
N GLU A 20 -19.27 15.89 14.16
CA GLU A 20 -19.55 14.57 13.59
C GLU A 20 -20.56 14.57 12.44
N SER A 21 -21.41 15.60 12.32
CA SER A 21 -22.37 15.71 11.22
C SER A 21 -21.71 16.10 9.89
N LEU A 22 -20.47 16.57 9.92
CA LEU A 22 -19.69 16.81 8.71
C LEU A 22 -19.17 15.48 8.17
N ASP A 23 -19.50 15.18 6.91
CA ASP A 23 -18.96 14.02 6.22
C ASP A 23 -17.41 14.05 6.21
N LEU A 24 -16.78 12.89 6.40
CA LEU A 24 -15.33 12.80 6.55
C LEU A 24 -14.60 13.15 5.25
N ALA A 25 -15.12 12.75 4.09
CA ALA A 25 -14.52 13.09 2.80
C ALA A 25 -14.60 14.61 2.58
N VAL A 26 -15.74 15.23 2.91
CA VAL A 26 -15.87 16.69 2.90
C VAL A 26 -14.88 17.35 3.87
N ALA A 27 -14.74 16.86 5.10
CA ALA A 27 -13.78 17.42 6.05
C ALA A 27 -12.34 17.35 5.53
N LEU A 28 -11.93 16.25 4.91
CA LEU A 28 -10.61 16.11 4.29
C LEU A 28 -10.46 17.06 3.09
N GLU A 29 -11.50 17.23 2.28
CA GLU A 29 -11.52 18.15 1.14
C GLU A 29 -11.36 19.61 1.59
N LEU A 30 -12.01 20.01 2.68
CA LEU A 30 -11.86 21.33 3.29
C LEU A 30 -10.44 21.62 3.81
N LEU A 31 -9.55 20.63 3.84
CA LEU A 31 -8.12 20.82 4.12
C LEU A 31 -7.25 20.93 2.86
N SER A 32 -7.84 20.79 1.66
CA SER A 32 -7.16 20.96 0.38
C SER A 32 -6.64 22.41 0.20
N LEU A 33 -5.95 22.65 -0.91
CA LEU A 33 -5.47 23.98 -1.26
C LEU A 33 -6.57 24.97 -1.61
N ASP A 34 -7.74 24.48 -2.00
CA ASP A 34 -8.85 25.31 -2.46
C ASP A 34 -9.47 26.08 -1.28
N PHE A 35 -9.27 25.58 -0.05
CA PHE A 35 -9.81 26.13 1.19
C PHE A 35 -8.70 26.72 2.07
N ILE A 36 -8.38 27.99 1.83
CA ILE A 36 -7.36 28.73 2.59
C ILE A 36 -7.92 29.41 3.86
N ASP A 37 -9.24 29.51 4.00
CA ASP A 37 -9.86 30.19 5.14
C ASP A 37 -9.69 29.40 6.44
N HIS A 38 -9.19 30.08 7.47
CA HIS A 38 -8.85 29.47 8.74
C HIS A 38 -10.06 28.95 9.54
N LYS A 39 -11.26 29.53 9.38
CA LYS A 39 -12.48 29.04 10.06
C LYS A 39 -13.00 27.78 9.38
N VAL A 40 -12.97 27.75 8.05
CA VAL A 40 -13.31 26.55 7.26
C VAL A 40 -12.41 25.37 7.64
N ARG A 41 -11.09 25.57 7.63
CA ARG A 41 -10.12 24.52 7.99
C ARG A 41 -10.27 24.08 9.45
N ARG A 42 -10.61 24.99 10.35
CA ARG A 42 -10.86 24.66 11.77
C ARG A 42 -12.08 23.75 11.94
N LEU A 43 -13.14 23.94 11.16
CA LEU A 43 -14.30 23.05 11.18
C LEU A 43 -13.89 21.62 10.76
N ALA A 44 -13.09 21.50 9.70
CA ALA A 44 -12.54 20.22 9.27
C ALA A 44 -11.68 19.55 10.34
N VAL A 45 -10.76 20.30 10.99
CA VAL A 45 -9.93 19.76 12.08
C VAL A 45 -10.78 19.29 13.25
N ARG A 46 -11.84 20.02 13.62
CA ARG A 46 -12.77 19.58 14.68
C ARG A 46 -13.44 18.24 14.35
N ARG A 47 -13.81 18.01 13.09
CA ARG A 47 -14.35 16.71 12.65
C ARG A 47 -13.33 15.58 12.82
N LEU A 48 -12.07 15.86 12.49
CA LEU A 48 -10.96 14.90 12.60
C LEU A 48 -10.57 14.62 14.05
N ASP A 49 -10.72 15.58 14.96
CA ASP A 49 -10.50 15.38 16.40
C ASP A 49 -11.48 14.36 17.01
N CYS A 50 -12.64 14.13 16.38
CA CYS A 50 -13.60 13.10 16.79
C CYS A 50 -13.21 11.68 16.35
N LEU A 51 -12.16 11.52 15.52
CA LEU A 51 -11.73 10.21 15.04
C LEU A 51 -10.89 9.47 16.07
N SER A 52 -11.07 8.15 16.12
CA SER A 52 -10.21 7.26 16.88
C SER A 52 -8.77 7.23 16.33
N ASN A 53 -7.82 6.77 17.14
CA ASN A 53 -6.44 6.64 16.70
C ASN A 53 -6.29 5.72 15.47
N ASP A 54 -7.07 4.65 15.39
CA ASP A 54 -7.04 3.72 14.26
C ASP A 54 -7.61 4.34 12.97
N GLU A 55 -8.65 5.16 13.08
CA GLU A 55 -9.18 5.92 11.93
C GLU A 55 -8.19 6.98 11.44
N VAL A 56 -7.57 7.73 12.36
CA VAL A 56 -6.56 8.74 11.99
C VAL A 56 -5.39 8.10 11.24
N LEU A 57 -4.94 6.91 11.65
CA LEU A 57 -3.86 6.19 10.96
C LEU A 57 -4.19 5.88 9.50
N LYS A 58 -5.46 5.63 9.15
CA LYS A 58 -5.88 5.38 7.76
C LYS A 58 -5.65 6.58 6.84
N TYR A 59 -5.63 7.80 7.38
CA TYR A 59 -5.51 9.05 6.61
C TYR A 59 -4.23 9.83 6.93
N LEU A 60 -3.40 9.35 7.87
CA LEU A 60 -2.26 10.08 8.40
C LEU A 60 -1.28 10.53 7.32
N LEU A 61 -1.06 9.72 6.27
CA LEU A 61 -0.17 10.07 5.17
C LEU A 61 -0.64 11.35 4.46
N GLN A 62 -1.94 11.45 4.12
CA GLN A 62 -2.55 12.63 3.50
C GLN A 62 -2.61 13.80 4.46
N LEU A 63 -2.95 13.56 5.74
CA LEU A 63 -3.03 14.60 6.77
C LEU A 63 -1.67 15.28 7.01
N VAL A 64 -0.56 14.56 6.88
CA VAL A 64 0.78 15.17 6.91
C VAL A 64 0.97 16.15 5.74
N GLN A 65 0.34 15.91 4.58
CA GLN A 65 0.46 16.77 3.41
C GLN A 65 -0.46 17.99 3.45
N THR A 66 -1.61 17.93 4.14
CA THR A 66 -2.61 19.00 4.17
C THR A 66 -2.19 20.25 4.94
N LYS A 67 -0.88 20.52 5.15
CA LYS A 67 -0.39 21.62 5.99
C LYS A 67 -1.12 21.59 7.35
N PRO A 68 -0.82 20.61 8.20
CA PRO A 68 -1.55 20.45 9.45
C PRO A 68 -1.48 21.77 10.22
N ASP A 69 -2.66 22.29 10.54
CA ASP A 69 -2.76 23.17 11.68
C ASP A 69 -2.22 22.34 12.85
N LEU A 70 -1.21 22.83 13.57
CA LEU A 70 -0.45 22.10 14.60
C LEU A 70 -1.35 21.42 15.66
N SER A 71 -2.63 21.81 15.74
CA SER A 71 -3.64 21.25 16.62
C SER A 71 -3.92 19.77 16.39
N LEU A 72 -4.05 19.29 15.15
CA LEU A 72 -4.37 17.88 14.87
C LEU A 72 -3.21 16.96 15.27
N CYS A 73 -1.99 17.40 15.01
CA CYS A 73 -0.81 16.68 15.47
C CYS A 73 -0.73 16.66 17.01
N ARG A 74 -1.21 17.69 17.72
CA ARG A 74 -1.16 17.75 19.18
C ARG A 74 -2.16 16.83 19.86
N SER A 75 -3.38 16.70 19.37
CA SER A 75 -4.42 15.85 19.97
C SER A 75 -4.05 14.37 19.90
N HIS A 76 -3.51 13.90 18.76
CA HIS A 76 -3.20 12.49 18.56
C HIS A 76 -1.72 12.10 18.77
N ALA A 77 -0.77 13.03 18.86
CA ALA A 77 0.66 12.71 19.10
C ALA A 77 0.95 12.08 20.48
N GLN A 78 -0.03 12.03 21.39
CA GLN A 78 0.09 11.22 22.61
C GLN A 78 0.15 9.71 22.30
N SER A 79 -0.44 9.29 21.18
CA SER A 79 -0.32 7.92 20.70
C SER A 79 1.08 7.70 20.12
N LYS A 80 1.84 6.78 20.73
CA LYS A 80 3.15 6.36 20.23
C LYS A 80 3.09 5.83 18.80
N ARG A 81 1.98 5.18 18.41
CA ARG A 81 1.81 4.63 17.05
C ARG A 81 1.66 5.73 16.02
N ILE A 82 0.79 6.70 16.28
CA ILE A 82 0.60 7.86 15.39
C ILE A 82 1.87 8.69 15.33
N GLY A 83 2.47 9.00 16.49
CA GLY A 83 3.72 9.77 16.54
C GLY A 83 4.87 9.12 15.77
N HIS A 84 4.96 7.79 15.80
CA HIS A 84 5.96 7.05 15.05
C HIS A 84 5.81 7.19 13.53
N PHE A 85 4.61 6.93 12.98
CA PHE A 85 4.38 7.12 11.54
C PHE A 85 4.48 8.59 11.14
N PHE A 86 3.97 9.49 11.96
CA PHE A 86 4.09 10.94 11.76
C PHE A 86 5.56 11.36 11.61
N PHE A 87 6.45 10.88 12.49
CA PHE A 87 7.88 11.15 12.38
C PHE A 87 8.44 10.77 11.01
N TRP A 88 8.14 9.56 10.53
CA TRP A 88 8.70 9.07 9.28
C TRP A 88 8.11 9.75 8.05
N TYR A 89 6.80 9.99 8.03
CA TYR A 89 6.14 10.70 6.93
C TYR A 89 6.62 12.15 6.82
N VAL A 90 6.79 12.84 7.96
CA VAL A 90 7.33 14.21 7.95
C VAL A 90 8.82 14.20 7.60
N ARG A 91 9.61 13.27 8.13
CA ARG A 91 11.04 13.17 7.84
C ARG A 91 11.31 12.86 6.37
N SER A 92 10.53 11.99 5.72
CA SER A 92 10.65 11.74 4.29
C SER A 92 10.41 13.01 3.47
N GLU A 93 9.45 13.85 3.86
CA GLU A 93 9.19 15.13 3.21
C GLU A 93 10.28 16.19 3.47
N VAL A 94 10.81 16.28 4.70
CA VAL A 94 11.94 17.17 5.01
C VAL A 94 13.14 16.88 4.09
N LEU A 95 13.44 15.61 3.88
CA LEU A 95 14.57 15.20 3.06
C LEU A 95 14.24 15.21 1.56
N GLY A 96 13.00 14.87 1.20
CA GLY A 96 12.57 14.63 -0.18
C GLY A 96 12.02 15.85 -0.92
N CYS A 97 11.39 16.81 -0.23
CA CYS A 97 10.71 17.94 -0.85
C CYS A 97 11.30 19.29 -0.41
N LEU A 98 12.02 19.96 -1.33
CA LEU A 98 12.66 21.26 -1.05
C LEU A 98 11.65 22.37 -0.71
N PHE A 99 10.46 22.33 -1.32
CA PHE A 99 9.47 23.40 -1.20
C PHE A 99 8.81 23.44 0.19
N PHE A 100 8.55 22.28 0.79
CA PHE A 100 7.93 22.20 2.12
C PHE A 100 8.92 21.92 3.26
N ARG A 101 10.21 21.71 2.95
CA ARG A 101 11.25 21.32 3.90
C ARG A 101 11.24 22.13 5.20
N GLN A 102 11.26 23.46 5.11
CA GLN A 102 11.36 24.33 6.29
C GLN A 102 10.16 24.15 7.22
N ARG A 103 8.94 24.11 6.66
CA ARG A 103 7.71 23.91 7.44
C ARG A 103 7.69 22.52 8.09
N MET A 104 7.98 21.48 7.30
CA MET A 104 8.01 20.11 7.81
C MET A 104 9.08 19.93 8.88
N ALA A 105 10.21 20.64 8.78
CA ALA A 105 11.26 20.61 9.80
C ALA A 105 10.79 21.20 11.14
N VAL A 106 10.06 22.33 11.12
CA VAL A 106 9.48 22.93 12.33
C VAL A 106 8.45 22.00 12.98
N LEU A 107 7.60 21.35 12.18
CA LEU A 107 6.64 20.36 12.69
C LEU A 107 7.35 19.15 13.32
N LEU A 108 8.40 18.65 12.68
CA LEU A 108 9.20 17.54 13.16
C LEU A 108 9.90 17.90 14.49
N GLU A 109 10.49 19.09 14.57
CA GLU A 109 11.13 19.59 15.78
C GLU A 109 10.13 19.70 16.94
N ALA A 110 8.96 20.30 16.71
CA ALA A 110 7.91 20.41 17.71
C ALA A 110 7.46 19.03 18.23
N TYR A 111 7.32 18.04 17.35
CA TYR A 111 7.02 16.67 17.76
C TYR A 111 8.16 16.03 18.57
N LEU A 112 9.41 16.18 18.14
CA LEU A 112 10.57 15.61 18.83
C LEU A 112 10.79 16.20 20.23
N LEU A 113 10.44 17.48 20.43
CA LEU A 113 10.45 18.12 21.74
C LEU A 113 9.35 17.58 22.67
N GLY A 114 8.24 17.08 22.12
CA GLY A 114 7.05 16.63 22.86
C GLY A 114 6.89 15.11 22.99
N CYS A 115 7.60 14.28 22.22
CA CYS A 115 7.34 12.84 22.14
C CYS A 115 7.89 12.03 23.33
N GLY A 116 8.69 12.66 24.19
CA GLY A 116 9.30 12.07 25.38
C GLY A 116 10.56 11.25 25.09
N HIS A 117 11.43 11.13 26.09
CA HIS A 117 12.78 10.54 25.95
C HIS A 117 12.79 9.12 25.35
N GLY A 118 11.89 8.24 25.79
CA GLY A 118 11.86 6.86 25.29
C GLY A 118 11.54 6.75 23.79
N MET A 119 10.66 7.62 23.27
CA MET A 119 10.39 7.70 21.83
C MET A 119 11.55 8.38 21.09
N LEU A 120 12.14 9.42 21.67
CA LEU A 120 13.27 10.11 21.07
C LEU A 120 14.49 9.19 20.88
N ASP A 121 14.84 8.41 21.90
CA ASP A 121 15.97 7.46 21.84
C ASP A 121 15.70 6.35 20.82
N THR A 122 14.46 5.85 20.79
CA THR A 122 13.91 4.94 19.77
C THR A 122 14.16 5.48 18.35
N LEU A 123 13.70 6.70 18.08
CA LEU A 123 13.82 7.30 16.75
C LEU A 123 15.28 7.60 16.37
N ARG A 124 16.10 8.06 17.33
CA ARG A 124 17.54 8.28 17.12
C ARG A 124 18.23 7.00 16.68
N GLN A 125 17.93 5.91 17.39
CA GLN A 125 18.43 4.58 17.11
C GLN A 125 18.07 4.09 15.69
N GLN A 126 16.80 4.26 15.28
CA GLN A 126 16.36 3.90 13.93
C GLN A 126 17.05 4.74 12.84
N VAL A 127 17.20 6.05 13.06
CA VAL A 127 17.90 6.94 12.11
C VAL A 127 19.36 6.54 11.95
N LEU A 128 20.05 6.17 13.04
CA LEU A 128 21.42 5.65 12.97
C LEU A 128 21.48 4.39 12.12
N PHE A 129 20.57 3.43 12.35
CA PHE A 129 20.51 2.20 11.57
C PHE A 129 20.35 2.47 10.06
N ILE A 130 19.43 3.35 9.67
CA ILE A 130 19.24 3.76 8.26
C ILE A 130 20.53 4.35 7.68
N ASN A 131 21.18 5.28 8.40
CA ASN A 131 22.42 5.89 7.94
C ASN A 131 23.53 4.84 7.71
N PHE A 132 23.59 3.80 8.54
CA PHE A 132 24.52 2.69 8.32
C PHE A 132 24.13 1.79 7.15
N SER A 133 22.84 1.51 6.95
CA SER A 133 22.34 0.76 5.78
C SER A 133 22.71 1.43 4.45
N LEU A 134 22.81 2.77 4.41
CA LEU A 134 23.28 3.52 3.24
C LEU A 134 24.72 3.20 2.83
N LEU A 135 25.57 2.78 3.77
CA LEU A 135 26.94 2.40 3.44
C LEU A 135 27.00 1.14 2.56
N GLN A 136 25.90 0.39 2.43
CA GLN A 136 25.77 -0.87 1.66
C GLN A 136 26.89 -1.89 1.93
N HIS A 137 27.56 -1.78 3.08
CA HIS A 137 28.72 -2.56 3.44
C HIS A 137 28.39 -3.48 4.61
N ILE A 138 27.84 -4.66 4.29
CA ILE A 138 27.34 -5.65 5.26
C ILE A 138 28.33 -5.89 6.42
N PRO A 139 29.66 -6.07 6.19
CA PRO A 139 30.62 -6.24 7.28
C PRO A 139 30.74 -5.08 8.29
N LYS A 140 30.47 -3.83 7.87
CA LYS A 140 30.52 -2.67 8.78
C LYS A 140 29.24 -2.57 9.61
N ILE A 141 28.09 -2.88 8.99
CA ILE A 141 26.79 -3.01 9.67
C ILE A 141 26.89 -4.05 10.81
N LEU A 142 27.60 -5.16 10.57
CA LEU A 142 27.86 -6.22 11.56
C LEU A 142 28.60 -5.79 12.82
N SER A 143 29.62 -4.94 12.68
CA SER A 143 30.42 -4.50 13.83
C SER A 143 29.58 -3.69 14.83
N TRP A 144 28.56 -3.00 14.33
CA TRP A 144 27.67 -2.13 15.10
C TRP A 144 26.51 -2.90 15.75
N VAL A 145 25.89 -3.83 15.04
CA VAL A 145 24.73 -4.60 15.56
C VAL A 145 25.09 -5.45 16.78
N LYS A 146 26.35 -5.90 16.90
CA LYS A 146 26.85 -6.61 18.10
C LYS A 146 26.78 -5.80 19.39
N ILE A 147 26.65 -4.46 19.32
CA ILE A 147 26.63 -3.55 20.48
C ILE A 147 25.19 -3.37 21.02
N TRP A 148 24.17 -3.93 20.35
CA TRP A 148 22.78 -3.43 20.43
C TRP A 148 21.77 -4.26 21.24
N THR A 149 22.22 -5.07 22.19
CA THR A 149 21.33 -5.86 23.06
C THR A 149 21.16 -5.18 24.42
N LEU A 150 20.00 -4.54 24.68
CA LEU A 150 19.29 -4.43 25.99
C LEU A 150 18.35 -3.20 26.04
N CYS A 151 17.03 -3.40 26.07
CA CYS A 151 16.03 -2.46 26.64
C CYS A 151 14.72 -3.21 27.01
N ASP A 152 14.16 -2.88 28.17
CA ASP A 152 13.14 -3.62 28.94
C ASP A 152 11.70 -3.53 28.38
N VAL A 153 10.93 -4.63 28.45
CA VAL A 153 9.70 -4.91 27.67
C VAL A 153 8.40 -4.81 28.51
N SER A 154 8.49 -4.51 29.80
CA SER A 154 7.41 -4.64 30.79
C SER A 154 6.16 -3.72 30.69
N ARG A 155 5.84 -3.10 29.53
CA ARG A 155 4.82 -2.01 29.46
C ARG A 155 3.74 -2.10 28.37
N TRP A 156 3.43 -3.26 27.79
CA TRP A 156 2.37 -3.37 26.76
C TRP A 156 1.28 -4.37 27.14
N SER A 157 0.04 -4.04 26.78
CA SER A 157 -1.18 -4.67 27.28
C SER A 157 -1.63 -5.91 26.49
N SER A 158 -1.10 -6.18 25.29
CA SER A 158 -1.38 -7.42 24.53
C SER A 158 -0.27 -7.78 23.50
N PRO A 159 -0.06 -9.07 23.17
CA PRO A 159 0.95 -9.52 22.19
C PRO A 159 0.61 -9.23 20.72
N GLU A 160 -0.68 -9.12 20.37
CA GLU A 160 -1.14 -8.93 18.98
C GLU A 160 -1.00 -7.47 18.52
N GLU A 161 -1.27 -6.50 19.41
CA GLU A 161 -0.96 -5.08 19.16
C GLU A 161 0.54 -4.82 19.06
N ALA A 162 1.36 -5.59 19.79
CA ALA A 162 2.81 -5.50 19.72
C ALA A 162 3.36 -5.97 18.36
N LEU A 163 2.78 -7.01 17.77
CA LEU A 163 3.23 -7.53 16.47
C LEU A 163 2.93 -6.55 15.32
N TRP A 164 1.76 -5.93 15.34
CA TRP A 164 1.35 -4.91 14.36
C TRP A 164 2.15 -3.60 14.49
N PHE A 165 2.53 -3.22 15.72
CA PHE A 165 3.38 -2.06 16.02
C PHE A 165 4.88 -2.28 15.67
N MET A 166 5.36 -3.53 15.73
CA MET A 166 6.78 -3.87 15.52
C MET A 166 7.21 -3.96 14.05
N LEU A 167 6.26 -4.11 13.12
CA LEU A 167 6.55 -4.35 11.70
C LEU A 167 6.57 -3.07 10.84
N ASN A 168 6.01 -1.97 11.32
CA ASN A 168 5.72 -0.82 10.44
C ASN A 168 6.68 0.37 10.48
N VAL A 169 7.72 0.36 11.33
CA VAL A 169 9.12 0.68 10.98
C VAL A 169 10.00 -0.06 11.95
N LEU A 170 10.23 -1.31 11.60
CA LEU A 170 11.28 -2.21 12.07
C LEU A 170 12.08 -1.76 13.29
N ILE A 171 11.94 -2.60 14.32
CA ILE A 171 12.80 -2.69 15.49
C ILE A 171 12.46 -1.59 16.48
N LEU A 172 11.66 -1.94 17.48
CA LEU A 172 11.86 -1.55 18.88
C LEU A 172 10.85 -2.27 19.76
N LYS A 173 11.19 -3.52 20.13
CA LYS A 173 11.10 -4.06 21.50
C LYS A 173 11.26 -5.58 21.61
N CYS A 174 11.27 -6.31 20.51
CA CYS A 174 11.97 -7.59 20.50
C CYS A 174 13.46 -7.30 20.31
N VAL A 175 14.33 -7.87 21.14
CA VAL A 175 15.76 -7.92 20.87
C VAL A 175 15.92 -8.76 19.59
N LEU A 176 15.81 -8.13 18.43
CA LEU A 176 15.87 -8.81 17.14
C LEU A 176 17.35 -9.08 16.85
N VAL A 177 17.73 -10.36 16.80
CA VAL A 177 19.07 -10.82 16.45
C VAL A 177 19.19 -10.85 14.94
N PHE A 178 20.11 -10.04 14.41
CA PHE A 178 20.40 -9.98 12.99
C PHE A 178 20.97 -11.31 12.48
N GLN A 179 20.37 -11.86 11.44
CA GLN A 179 20.75 -13.14 10.82
C GLN A 179 21.64 -12.86 9.61
N LEU A 180 22.94 -12.67 9.87
CA LEU A 180 23.90 -12.27 8.84
C LEU A 180 23.93 -13.23 7.66
N GLU A 181 23.97 -14.52 7.94
CA GLU A 181 24.09 -15.58 6.96
C GLU A 181 22.90 -15.62 5.98
N LYS A 182 21.78 -14.98 6.32
CA LYS A 182 20.60 -14.84 5.48
C LYS A 182 20.50 -13.49 4.77
N CYS A 183 21.33 -12.51 5.15
CA CYS A 183 21.37 -11.20 4.50
C CYS A 183 22.09 -11.27 3.15
N LYS A 184 21.58 -10.55 2.15
CA LYS A 184 22.15 -10.57 0.78
C LYS A 184 21.85 -9.30 0.00
N ILE A 185 22.69 -9.00 -0.98
CA ILE A 185 22.38 -7.98 -1.98
C ILE A 185 21.56 -8.66 -3.08
N MET A 186 20.36 -8.15 -3.35
CA MET A 186 19.48 -8.72 -4.37
C MET A 186 20.02 -8.42 -5.77
N ALA A 187 19.90 -9.40 -6.67
CA ALA A 187 20.25 -9.26 -8.07
C ALA A 187 19.18 -8.43 -8.82
N SER A 188 19.12 -7.12 -8.57
CA SER A 188 18.28 -6.16 -9.30
C SER A 188 19.15 -4.96 -9.71
N LYS A 189 18.67 -4.16 -10.68
CA LYS A 189 19.37 -2.96 -11.19
C LYS A 189 19.80 -2.01 -10.07
N LYS A 190 18.96 -1.88 -9.04
CA LYS A 190 19.17 -0.98 -7.88
C LYS A 190 19.90 -1.65 -6.70
N LYS A 191 20.22 -2.93 -6.82
CA LYS A 191 20.93 -3.74 -5.81
C LYS A 191 20.41 -3.53 -4.37
N PRO A 192 19.10 -3.71 -4.11
CA PRO A 192 18.57 -3.52 -2.77
C PRO A 192 19.12 -4.58 -1.80
N LEU A 193 19.16 -4.22 -0.53
CA LEU A 193 19.74 -5.03 0.53
C LEU A 193 18.63 -5.81 1.24
N TRP A 194 18.71 -7.14 1.21
CA TRP A 194 17.87 -8.04 1.99
C TRP A 194 18.48 -8.23 3.38
N LEU A 195 17.69 -7.94 4.40
CA LEU A 195 18.04 -8.03 5.81
C LEU A 195 17.09 -9.02 6.49
N GLU A 196 17.61 -9.84 7.38
CA GLU A 196 16.84 -10.85 8.09
C GLU A 196 17.09 -10.73 9.60
N PHE A 197 16.00 -10.79 10.38
CA PHE A 197 15.99 -10.60 11.81
C PHE A 197 15.26 -11.75 12.48
N CYS A 198 15.82 -12.31 13.54
CA CYS A 198 15.13 -13.28 14.40
C CYS A 198 14.76 -12.61 15.72
N PRO A 199 13.52 -12.75 16.20
CA PRO A 199 13.17 -12.34 17.55
C PRO A 199 14.08 -13.03 18.57
N ALA A 200 14.47 -12.32 19.64
CA ALA A 200 15.23 -12.92 20.73
C ALA A 200 14.47 -14.13 21.29
N PRO A 201 15.19 -15.11 21.88
CA PRO A 201 14.57 -16.29 22.47
C PRO A 201 13.48 -15.86 23.45
N SER A 202 12.23 -16.14 23.10
CA SER A 202 11.06 -15.96 23.94
C SER A 202 10.32 -17.29 24.01
N PRO A 203 9.55 -17.58 25.09
CA PRO A 203 8.81 -18.83 25.23
C PRO A 203 7.81 -19.06 24.08
N THR A 204 7.42 -18.00 23.38
CA THR A 204 6.69 -18.05 22.11
C THR A 204 7.67 -17.92 20.94
N SER A 205 7.90 -19.00 20.19
CA SER A 205 8.71 -18.96 18.98
C SER A 205 8.02 -18.10 17.92
N THR A 206 8.51 -16.88 17.72
CA THR A 206 8.04 -15.96 16.68
C THR A 206 8.90 -16.09 15.42
N ALA A 207 8.26 -16.12 14.25
CA ALA A 207 8.93 -16.26 12.96
C ALA A 207 9.94 -15.13 12.69
N PRO A 208 11.00 -15.37 11.89
CA PRO A 208 11.93 -14.34 11.48
C PRO A 208 11.24 -13.25 10.63
N VAL A 209 11.70 -12.01 10.78
CA VAL A 209 11.25 -10.83 10.06
C VAL A 209 12.28 -10.48 8.99
N GLY A 210 11.83 -10.35 7.74
CA GLY A 210 12.69 -9.93 6.63
C GLY A 210 12.35 -8.52 6.15
N VAL A 211 13.37 -7.81 5.68
CA VAL A 211 13.29 -6.42 5.25
C VAL A 211 14.12 -6.22 4.01
N ILE A 212 13.58 -5.49 3.04
CA ILE A 212 14.33 -4.99 1.90
C ILE A 212 14.61 -3.50 2.12
N PHE A 213 15.88 -3.15 2.21
CA PHE A 213 16.33 -1.76 2.18
C PHE A 213 16.63 -1.35 0.74
N LYS A 214 15.89 -0.38 0.23
CA LYS A 214 16.06 0.19 -1.11
C LYS A 214 16.78 1.54 -1.03
N HIS A 215 17.76 1.74 -1.91
CA HIS A 215 18.45 3.00 -2.11
C HIS A 215 18.44 3.36 -3.60
N GLY A 216 18.05 4.59 -3.91
CA GLY A 216 17.94 5.12 -5.27
C GLY A 216 16.54 5.08 -5.88
N ASP A 217 15.50 4.73 -5.12
CA ASP A 217 14.10 4.71 -5.56
C ASP A 217 13.21 5.49 -4.57
N ASP A 218 12.26 6.28 -5.08
CA ASP A 218 11.30 7.03 -4.28
C ASP A 218 10.14 6.11 -3.85
N LEU A 219 10.12 5.68 -2.59
CA LEU A 219 9.07 4.80 -2.07
C LEU A 219 7.79 5.53 -1.63
N ARG A 220 7.71 6.86 -1.75
CA ARG A 220 6.49 7.61 -1.36
C ARG A 220 5.27 7.18 -2.17
N GLN A 221 5.49 6.82 -3.43
CA GLN A 221 4.43 6.30 -4.30
C GLN A 221 3.96 4.91 -3.85
N ASP A 222 4.88 3.98 -3.56
CA ASP A 222 4.52 2.67 -2.99
C ASP A 222 3.75 2.81 -1.68
N MET A 223 4.20 3.71 -0.79
CA MET A 223 3.49 4.02 0.46
C MET A 223 2.06 4.48 0.23
N LEU A 224 1.84 5.40 -0.72
CA LEU A 224 0.49 5.89 -1.04
C LEU A 224 -0.40 4.75 -1.52
N VAL A 225 0.10 3.89 -2.41
CA VAL A 225 -0.68 2.76 -2.93
C VAL A 225 -1.00 1.77 -1.81
N ILE A 226 -0.01 1.37 -1.01
CA ILE A 226 -0.19 0.41 0.08
C ILE A 226 -1.17 0.96 1.13
N GLN A 227 -1.03 2.22 1.52
CA GLN A 227 -1.97 2.85 2.44
C GLN A 227 -3.39 2.90 1.85
N THR A 228 -3.51 3.15 0.55
CA THR A 228 -4.81 3.09 -0.13
C THR A 228 -5.37 1.67 -0.15
N LEU A 229 -4.53 0.63 -0.30
CA LEU A 229 -4.96 -0.76 -0.18
C LEU A 229 -5.48 -1.08 1.24
N VAL A 230 -4.84 -0.56 2.29
CA VAL A 230 -5.34 -0.68 3.68
C VAL A 230 -6.71 -0.02 3.83
N LEU A 231 -6.91 1.15 3.21
CA LEU A 231 -8.20 1.83 3.23
C LEU A 231 -9.27 1.03 2.45
N MET A 232 -8.94 0.53 1.26
CA MET A 232 -9.85 -0.31 0.46
C MET A 232 -10.26 -1.56 1.23
N ASP A 233 -9.31 -2.22 1.89
CA ASP A 233 -9.56 -3.38 2.74
C ASP A 233 -10.52 -3.04 3.89
N SER A 234 -10.31 -1.90 4.56
CA SER A 234 -11.26 -1.42 5.58
C SER A 234 -12.66 -1.17 5.02
N ILE A 235 -12.79 -0.54 3.84
CA ILE A 235 -14.10 -0.28 3.19
C ILE A 235 -14.83 -1.59 2.89
N TRP A 236 -14.09 -2.63 2.49
CA TRP A 236 -14.67 -3.94 2.22
C TRP A 236 -15.03 -4.69 3.51
N GLN A 237 -14.17 -4.64 4.53
CA GLN A 237 -14.45 -5.23 5.85
C GLN A 237 -15.71 -4.63 6.50
N ASP A 238 -15.93 -3.32 6.37
CA ASP A 238 -17.14 -2.64 6.84
C ASP A 238 -18.43 -3.21 6.19
N LYS A 239 -18.29 -3.85 5.03
CA LYS A 239 -19.36 -4.54 4.29
C LYS A 239 -19.28 -6.06 4.41
N SER A 240 -18.56 -6.56 5.42
CA SER A 240 -18.35 -8.00 5.68
C SER A 240 -17.71 -8.75 4.50
N LEU A 241 -16.87 -8.05 3.72
CA LEU A 241 -16.18 -8.60 2.56
C LEU A 241 -14.67 -8.69 2.84
N ASP A 242 -14.22 -9.84 3.33
CA ASP A 242 -12.78 -10.11 3.50
C ASP A 242 -12.17 -10.64 2.20
N LEU A 243 -11.38 -9.79 1.53
CA LEU A 243 -10.71 -10.12 0.27
C LEU A 243 -9.30 -10.66 0.46
N ASN A 244 -8.83 -10.89 1.70
CA ASN A 244 -7.52 -11.48 1.96
C ASN A 244 -6.36 -10.72 1.30
N LEU A 245 -6.44 -9.38 1.30
CA LEU A 245 -5.35 -8.53 0.81
C LEU A 245 -4.12 -8.65 1.71
N ILE A 246 -2.94 -8.44 1.11
CA ILE A 246 -1.66 -8.32 1.83
C ILE A 246 -1.06 -6.93 1.54
N PRO A 247 -1.50 -5.87 2.25
CA PRO A 247 -0.85 -4.57 2.21
C PRO A 247 0.42 -4.61 3.07
N TYR A 248 1.51 -5.11 2.51
CA TYR A 248 2.81 -5.23 3.22
C TYR A 248 3.36 -3.87 3.65
N GLY A 249 4.15 -3.83 4.73
CA GLY A 249 4.78 -2.62 5.22
C GLY A 249 5.73 -1.98 4.20
N CYS A 250 5.59 -0.69 3.95
CA CYS A 250 6.51 0.08 3.13
C CYS A 250 6.65 1.48 3.72
N ILE A 251 7.88 1.96 3.84
CA ILE A 251 8.13 3.30 4.32
C ILE A 251 9.33 3.96 3.66
N ALA A 252 9.13 5.19 3.20
CA ALA A 252 10.19 6.10 2.79
C ALA A 252 10.89 6.60 4.05
N THR A 253 12.17 6.32 4.16
CA THR A 253 13.00 6.74 5.29
C THR A 253 13.82 7.99 4.96
N GLY A 254 13.66 8.57 3.76
CA GLY A 254 14.36 9.77 3.32
C GLY A 254 14.27 9.95 1.81
N HIS A 255 15.12 10.82 1.25
CA HIS A 255 15.14 11.07 -0.19
C HIS A 255 15.65 9.84 -0.97
N ASN A 256 14.79 9.24 -1.79
CA ASN A 256 15.08 8.04 -2.59
C ASN A 256 15.59 6.83 -1.77
N ILE A 257 15.18 6.73 -0.50
CA ILE A 257 15.57 5.62 0.37
C ILE A 257 14.37 5.16 1.19
N GLY A 258 14.32 3.87 1.46
CA GLY A 258 13.24 3.32 2.28
C GLY A 258 13.36 1.83 2.54
N MET A 259 12.38 1.32 3.25
CA MET A 259 12.30 -0.07 3.70
C MET A 259 10.98 -0.68 3.26
N ILE A 260 11.03 -1.97 2.90
CA ILE A 260 9.89 -2.77 2.50
C ILE A 260 9.90 -4.07 3.31
N GLU A 261 8.77 -4.42 3.90
CA GLU A 261 8.54 -5.69 4.58
C GLU A 261 8.56 -6.84 3.57
N THR A 262 9.23 -7.94 3.92
CA THR A 262 9.16 -9.16 3.12
C THR A 262 7.99 -10.03 3.57
N VAL A 263 7.09 -10.36 2.64
CA VAL A 263 6.06 -11.37 2.88
C VAL A 263 6.70 -12.77 2.90
N ARG A 264 6.48 -13.53 3.97
CA ARG A 264 7.04 -14.88 4.14
C ARG A 264 6.35 -15.89 3.23
N ASP A 265 7.08 -16.96 2.92
CA ASP A 265 6.57 -18.10 2.14
C ASP A 265 5.89 -17.69 0.84
N ALA A 266 6.43 -16.65 0.21
CA ALA A 266 5.90 -16.05 -1.00
C ALA A 266 6.91 -16.15 -2.15
N VAL A 267 6.39 -16.32 -3.36
CA VAL A 267 7.19 -16.40 -4.58
C VAL A 267 6.51 -15.64 -5.72
N THR A 268 7.30 -15.06 -6.61
CA THR A 268 6.78 -14.40 -7.82
C THR A 268 6.18 -15.42 -8.78
N ILE A 269 5.12 -15.04 -9.49
CA ILE A 269 4.50 -15.87 -10.55
C ILE A 269 5.54 -16.25 -11.63
N ALA A 270 6.43 -15.32 -11.99
CA ALA A 270 7.51 -15.58 -12.94
C ALA A 270 8.45 -16.71 -12.51
N ALA A 271 8.81 -16.79 -11.23
CA ALA A 271 9.68 -17.84 -10.71
C ALA A 271 8.99 -19.22 -10.75
N ILE A 272 7.68 -19.29 -10.45
CA ILE A 272 6.88 -20.51 -10.59
C ILE A 272 6.89 -20.97 -12.05
N GLN A 273 6.54 -20.09 -12.98
CA GLN A 273 6.50 -20.38 -14.42
C GLN A 273 7.88 -20.83 -14.93
N LYS A 274 8.96 -20.13 -14.57
CA LYS A 274 10.35 -20.49 -14.91
C LYS A 274 10.71 -21.90 -14.42
N SER A 275 10.30 -22.28 -13.21
CA SER A 275 10.61 -23.61 -12.64
C SER A 275 9.98 -24.78 -13.40
N ARG A 276 8.83 -24.55 -14.06
CA ARG A 276 8.07 -25.59 -14.78
C ARG A 276 8.38 -25.68 -16.27
N GLY A 277 8.87 -24.61 -16.90
CA GLY A 277 9.03 -24.57 -18.36
C GLY A 277 10.03 -23.55 -18.89
N GLY A 278 10.94 -23.03 -18.06
CA GLY A 278 11.82 -21.95 -18.46
C GLY A 278 11.03 -20.73 -18.92
N SER A 279 11.44 -20.08 -20.01
CA SER A 279 10.69 -18.95 -20.57
C SER A 279 9.28 -19.35 -21.04
N ALA A 280 9.13 -20.51 -21.70
CA ALA A 280 7.84 -21.02 -22.18
C ALA A 280 6.85 -21.36 -21.06
N GLY A 281 7.30 -21.37 -19.80
CA GLY A 281 6.43 -21.55 -18.63
C GLY A 281 5.32 -20.51 -18.50
N ALA A 282 5.47 -19.32 -19.09
CA ALA A 282 4.42 -18.29 -19.10
C ALA A 282 3.12 -18.71 -19.79
N PHE A 283 3.17 -19.73 -20.67
CA PHE A 283 2.01 -20.28 -21.37
C PHE A 283 1.48 -21.58 -20.76
N LYS A 284 2.10 -22.08 -19.67
CA LYS A 284 1.64 -23.27 -18.97
C LYS A 284 0.56 -22.88 -17.95
N GLU A 285 -0.69 -23.07 -18.36
CA GLU A 285 -1.87 -22.71 -17.55
C GLU A 285 -1.95 -23.49 -16.22
N ASP A 286 -1.38 -24.70 -16.17
CA ASP A 286 -1.38 -25.59 -15.02
C ASP A 286 -0.24 -25.31 -14.02
N ALA A 287 0.78 -24.54 -14.40
CA ALA A 287 2.00 -24.37 -13.59
C ALA A 287 1.74 -23.80 -12.20
N LEU A 288 0.85 -22.81 -12.10
CA LEU A 288 0.51 -22.16 -10.83
C LEU A 288 -0.34 -23.08 -9.94
N PHE A 289 -1.30 -23.79 -10.55
CA PHE A 289 -2.14 -24.76 -9.85
C PHE A 289 -1.32 -25.92 -9.29
N ASP A 290 -0.42 -26.49 -10.09
CA ASP A 290 0.47 -27.57 -9.67
C ASP A 290 1.44 -27.13 -8.56
N TRP A 291 1.90 -25.87 -8.61
CA TRP A 291 2.74 -25.32 -7.55
C TRP A 291 1.96 -25.19 -6.24
N LEU A 292 0.75 -24.61 -6.27
CA LEU A 292 -0.11 -24.51 -5.08
C LEU A 292 -0.40 -25.89 -4.48
N LYS A 293 -0.74 -26.87 -5.33
CA LYS A 293 -0.94 -28.27 -4.94
C LYS A 293 0.28 -28.91 -4.26
N SER A 294 1.48 -28.49 -4.64
CA SER A 294 2.72 -29.00 -4.04
C SER A 294 3.04 -28.40 -2.67
N LYS A 295 2.52 -27.22 -2.35
CA LYS A 295 2.78 -26.52 -1.07
C LYS A 295 1.81 -26.90 0.02
N CYS A 296 0.54 -27.01 -0.35
CA CYS A 296 -0.52 -27.48 0.52
C CYS A 296 -1.29 -28.54 -0.26
N PRO A 297 -1.55 -29.74 0.29
CA PRO A 297 -2.49 -30.67 -0.32
C PRO A 297 -3.80 -29.90 -0.55
N LEU A 298 -4.16 -29.63 -1.81
CA LEU A 298 -5.21 -28.68 -2.20
C LEU A 298 -6.47 -28.88 -1.34
N GLN A 299 -6.63 -27.98 -0.37
CA GLN A 299 -7.87 -27.80 0.37
C GLN A 299 -8.63 -26.66 -0.29
N GLU A 300 -9.96 -26.77 -0.30
CA GLU A 300 -10.90 -25.76 -0.76
C GLU A 300 -10.54 -24.34 -0.28
N ILE A 301 -10.01 -24.25 0.94
CA ILE A 301 -9.54 -23.01 1.61
C ILE A 301 -8.43 -22.28 0.82
N THR A 302 -7.44 -22.99 0.26
CA THR A 302 -6.35 -22.35 -0.50
C THR A 302 -6.87 -21.72 -1.79
N VAL A 303 -7.79 -22.41 -2.47
CA VAL A 303 -8.43 -21.91 -3.70
C VAL A 303 -9.34 -20.73 -3.37
N GLU A 304 -10.10 -20.80 -2.28
CA GLU A 304 -10.94 -19.70 -1.82
C GLU A 304 -10.10 -18.45 -1.48
N THR A 305 -8.97 -18.62 -0.79
CA THR A 305 -8.02 -17.55 -0.48
C THR A 305 -7.48 -16.91 -1.76
N PHE A 306 -7.13 -17.72 -2.76
CA PHE A 306 -6.71 -17.23 -4.07
C PHE A 306 -7.82 -16.47 -4.79
N VAL A 307 -9.05 -16.99 -4.79
CA VAL A 307 -10.21 -16.35 -5.42
C VAL A 307 -10.49 -14.98 -4.81
N LYS A 308 -10.50 -14.88 -3.47
CA LYS A 308 -10.73 -13.63 -2.72
C LYS A 308 -9.63 -12.60 -2.99
N SER A 309 -8.37 -13.00 -2.81
CA SER A 309 -7.22 -12.10 -3.01
C SER A 309 -7.05 -11.67 -4.47
N CYS A 310 -7.27 -12.58 -5.43
CA CYS A 310 -7.31 -12.23 -6.85
C CYS A 310 -8.43 -11.23 -7.16
N ALA A 311 -9.64 -11.43 -6.63
CA ALA A 311 -10.74 -10.49 -6.82
C ALA A 311 -10.42 -9.10 -6.27
N GLY A 312 -9.91 -9.03 -5.03
CA GLY A 312 -9.50 -7.77 -4.40
C GLY A 312 -8.44 -7.02 -5.18
N TYR A 313 -7.36 -7.71 -5.58
CA TYR A 313 -6.30 -7.07 -6.37
C TYR A 313 -6.72 -6.71 -7.80
N CYS A 314 -7.61 -7.47 -8.46
CA CYS A 314 -8.18 -7.08 -9.75
C CYS A 314 -8.94 -5.75 -9.63
N VAL A 315 -9.78 -5.60 -8.61
CA VAL A 315 -10.56 -4.37 -8.39
C VAL A 315 -9.64 -3.21 -7.97
N ALA A 316 -8.74 -3.43 -7.02
CA ALA A 316 -7.82 -2.40 -6.53
C ALA A 316 -6.89 -1.88 -7.64
N THR A 317 -6.27 -2.78 -8.41
CA THR A 317 -5.35 -2.39 -9.50
C THR A 317 -6.07 -1.69 -10.64
N TYR A 318 -7.33 -2.06 -10.92
CA TYR A 318 -8.18 -1.37 -11.87
C TYR A 318 -8.54 0.05 -11.40
N VAL A 319 -9.04 0.20 -10.17
CA VAL A 319 -9.43 1.51 -9.63
C VAL A 319 -8.22 2.43 -9.50
N LEU A 320 -7.07 1.92 -9.06
CA LEU A 320 -5.85 2.70 -8.90
C LEU A 320 -5.04 2.87 -10.18
N GLY A 321 -5.43 2.21 -11.28
CA GLY A 321 -4.72 2.27 -12.54
C GLY A 321 -3.26 1.85 -12.45
N ILE A 322 -2.99 0.76 -11.73
CA ILE A 322 -1.62 0.30 -11.45
C ILE A 322 -1.03 -0.34 -12.71
N GLY A 323 0.03 0.27 -13.24
CA GLY A 323 0.73 -0.13 -14.46
C GLY A 323 1.94 -1.03 -14.22
N ASP A 324 2.61 -1.40 -15.30
CA ASP A 324 3.79 -2.27 -15.33
C ASP A 324 3.57 -3.62 -14.62
N ARG A 325 2.36 -4.19 -14.78
CA ARG A 325 1.99 -5.46 -14.15
C ARG A 325 2.49 -6.64 -14.98
N HIS A 326 3.72 -7.05 -14.71
CA HIS A 326 4.29 -8.31 -15.17
C HIS A 326 4.34 -9.38 -14.07
N ASN A 327 4.54 -10.63 -14.45
CA ASN A 327 4.59 -11.78 -13.56
C ASN A 327 5.71 -11.76 -12.49
N ASP A 328 6.76 -10.95 -12.65
CA ASP A 328 7.73 -10.68 -11.56
C ASP A 328 7.18 -9.70 -10.49
N ASN A 329 6.14 -8.90 -10.80
CA ASN A 329 5.51 -7.93 -9.89
C ASN A 329 4.23 -8.47 -9.22
N ILE A 330 3.95 -9.76 -9.40
CA ILE A 330 2.83 -10.45 -8.77
C ILE A 330 3.41 -11.65 -8.03
N MET A 331 3.03 -11.79 -6.77
CA MET A 331 3.48 -12.83 -5.87
C MET A 331 2.31 -13.60 -5.31
N ILE A 332 2.58 -14.83 -4.88
CA ILE A 332 1.62 -15.70 -4.22
C ILE A 332 2.28 -16.36 -3.01
N THR A 333 1.54 -16.47 -1.90
CA THR A 333 1.98 -17.22 -0.72
C THR A 333 1.69 -18.71 -0.86
N ASP A 334 2.38 -19.53 -0.06
CA ASP A 334 2.09 -20.97 0.08
C ASP A 334 0.64 -21.26 0.54
N LYS A 335 -0.06 -20.25 1.11
CA LYS A 335 -1.48 -20.31 1.52
C LYS A 335 -2.46 -19.88 0.42
N GLY A 336 -1.98 -19.43 -0.73
CA GLY A 336 -2.80 -19.02 -1.87
C GLY A 336 -3.14 -17.52 -1.93
N ASN A 337 -2.63 -16.68 -1.03
CA ASN A 337 -2.84 -15.23 -1.11
C ASN A 337 -2.06 -14.66 -2.29
N LEU A 338 -2.76 -14.14 -3.30
CA LEU A 338 -2.20 -13.37 -4.39
C LEU A 338 -1.97 -11.93 -3.91
N PHE A 339 -0.82 -11.34 -4.24
CA PHE A 339 -0.58 -9.92 -3.97
C PHE A 339 0.36 -9.29 -5.00
N HIS A 340 0.21 -7.98 -5.18
CA HIS A 340 1.00 -7.19 -6.12
C HIS A 340 2.12 -6.48 -5.37
N ILE A 341 3.27 -6.29 -6.00
CA ILE A 341 4.42 -5.57 -5.45
C ILE A 341 4.94 -4.53 -6.45
N ASP A 342 5.77 -3.60 -5.99
CA ASP A 342 6.46 -2.58 -6.81
C ASP A 342 5.46 -1.68 -7.57
N PHE A 343 4.98 -0.62 -6.92
CA PHE A 343 3.87 0.20 -7.41
C PHE A 343 4.32 1.49 -8.14
N GLY A 344 5.41 1.40 -8.90
CA GLY A 344 6.03 2.57 -9.52
C GLY A 344 5.29 3.22 -10.70
N HIS A 345 4.10 2.71 -11.10
CA HIS A 345 3.23 3.22 -12.19
C HIS A 345 1.76 3.22 -11.71
N ILE A 346 1.09 4.36 -11.55
CA ILE A 346 -0.31 4.49 -11.05
C ILE A 346 -1.17 5.47 -11.87
N LEU A 347 -2.49 5.46 -11.61
CA LEU A 347 -3.49 6.37 -12.20
C LEU A 347 -3.50 6.41 -13.73
N GLY A 348 -3.14 5.30 -14.36
CA GLY A 348 -3.13 5.19 -15.82
C GLY A 348 -1.94 5.86 -16.50
N ASN A 349 -0.90 6.22 -15.75
CA ASN A 349 0.39 6.69 -16.28
C ASN A 349 1.21 5.52 -16.86
N TRP A 350 0.67 4.89 -17.91
CA TRP A 350 1.20 3.69 -18.55
C TRP A 350 2.59 3.90 -19.16
N LYS A 351 3.47 2.89 -19.02
CA LYS A 351 4.74 2.87 -19.75
C LYS A 351 4.46 2.69 -21.24
N ARG A 352 5.02 3.57 -22.07
CA ARG A 352 4.98 3.42 -23.54
C ARG A 352 6.28 2.80 -24.05
N VAL A 353 6.16 1.82 -24.93
CA VAL A 353 7.28 1.25 -25.69
C VAL A 353 6.96 1.41 -27.16
N LEU A 354 7.84 2.11 -27.90
CA LEU A 354 7.65 2.40 -29.34
C LEU A 354 6.30 3.07 -29.66
N GLY A 355 5.79 3.94 -28.78
CA GLY A 355 4.54 4.67 -28.98
C GLY A 355 3.26 3.91 -28.61
N VAL A 356 3.36 2.63 -28.24
CA VAL A 356 2.22 1.80 -27.80
C VAL A 356 2.27 1.64 -26.27
N ASN A 357 1.11 1.72 -25.62
CA ASN A 357 1.00 1.43 -24.19
C ASN A 357 1.38 -0.03 -23.93
N ARG A 358 2.23 -0.26 -22.92
CA ARG A 358 2.65 -1.60 -22.52
C ARG A 358 1.48 -2.39 -21.92
N GLU A 359 0.63 -1.71 -21.18
CA GLU A 359 -0.63 -2.23 -20.64
C GLU A 359 -1.68 -2.31 -21.74
N ARG A 360 -2.20 -3.52 -21.95
CA ARG A 360 -3.22 -3.81 -22.98
C ARG A 360 -4.57 -4.19 -22.39
N VAL A 361 -4.60 -4.51 -21.10
CA VAL A 361 -5.80 -4.94 -20.37
C VAL A 361 -6.00 -4.05 -19.14
N PRO A 362 -7.26 -3.85 -18.70
CA PRO A 362 -7.59 -3.04 -17.52
C PRO A 362 -6.95 -3.52 -16.21
N PHE A 363 -6.81 -4.84 -16.05
CA PHE A 363 -6.13 -5.48 -14.92
C PHE A 363 -5.68 -6.88 -15.32
N VAL A 364 -4.80 -7.49 -14.51
CA VAL A 364 -4.27 -8.84 -14.79
C VAL A 364 -5.30 -9.90 -14.44
N LEU A 365 -5.78 -10.62 -15.45
CA LEU A 365 -6.55 -11.86 -15.30
C LEU A 365 -6.14 -12.81 -16.42
N THR A 366 -5.18 -13.67 -16.12
CA THR A 366 -4.52 -14.55 -17.08
C THR A 366 -5.11 -15.96 -17.09
N PRO A 367 -4.91 -16.75 -18.16
CA PRO A 367 -5.37 -18.13 -18.25
C PRO A 367 -4.92 -19.05 -17.10
N ASP A 368 -3.71 -18.86 -16.55
CA ASP A 368 -3.22 -19.59 -15.37
C ASP A 368 -4.02 -19.27 -14.09
N PHE A 369 -4.49 -18.03 -13.92
CA PHE A 369 -5.38 -17.67 -12.81
C PHE A 369 -6.76 -18.30 -12.99
N LEU A 370 -7.28 -18.27 -14.22
CA LEU A 370 -8.55 -18.87 -14.58
C LEU A 370 -8.54 -20.41 -14.42
N TYR A 371 -7.39 -21.05 -14.68
CA TYR A 371 -7.21 -22.48 -14.49
C TYR A 371 -7.42 -22.91 -13.03
N ILE A 372 -6.90 -22.14 -12.07
CA ILE A 372 -7.10 -22.39 -10.62
C ILE A 372 -8.58 -22.32 -10.24
N MET A 373 -9.33 -21.42 -10.89
CA MET A 373 -10.77 -21.25 -10.68
C MET A 373 -11.60 -22.22 -11.52
N GLY A 374 -10.99 -23.30 -12.01
CA GLY A 374 -11.72 -24.36 -12.70
C GLY A 374 -12.03 -24.13 -14.16
N ARG A 375 -11.50 -23.07 -14.78
CA ARG A 375 -11.79 -22.74 -16.18
C ARG A 375 -10.71 -23.31 -17.09
N VAL A 376 -10.91 -24.55 -17.54
CA VAL A 376 -10.04 -25.22 -18.52
C VAL A 376 -10.76 -25.29 -19.87
N LYS A 377 -10.04 -24.95 -20.95
CA LYS A 377 -10.45 -25.04 -22.38
C LYS A 377 -11.86 -25.63 -22.61
N HIS A 378 -12.87 -24.74 -22.61
CA HIS A 378 -14.25 -25.02 -23.01
C HIS A 378 -14.98 -26.17 -22.27
N ARG A 379 -14.55 -26.57 -21.08
CA ARG A 379 -15.30 -27.51 -20.22
C ARG A 379 -15.49 -26.93 -18.83
N ASN A 380 -16.74 -26.91 -18.38
CA ASN A 380 -17.07 -26.62 -16.98
C ASN A 380 -16.42 -27.71 -16.12
N SER A 381 -15.43 -27.36 -15.29
CA SER A 381 -14.93 -28.27 -14.27
C SER A 381 -15.79 -28.17 -13.01
N LEU A 382 -15.58 -29.09 -12.06
CA LEU A 382 -16.19 -29.09 -10.73
C LEU A 382 -15.96 -27.79 -9.92
N TYR A 383 -15.05 -26.93 -10.38
CA TYR A 383 -14.66 -25.67 -9.74
C TYR A 383 -15.23 -24.43 -10.44
N PHE A 384 -16.08 -24.58 -11.47
CA PHE A 384 -16.66 -23.46 -12.24
C PHE A 384 -17.37 -22.43 -11.34
N ASP A 385 -17.96 -22.88 -10.23
CA ASP A 385 -18.62 -22.02 -9.25
C ASP A 385 -17.67 -20.95 -8.70
N HIS A 386 -16.38 -21.24 -8.55
CA HIS A 386 -15.41 -20.27 -8.04
C HIS A 386 -15.17 -19.09 -8.99
N PHE A 387 -15.30 -19.28 -10.31
CA PHE A 387 -15.18 -18.16 -11.25
C PHE A 387 -16.38 -17.21 -11.16
N GLN A 388 -17.59 -17.76 -11.04
CA GLN A 388 -18.81 -16.97 -10.84
C GLN A 388 -18.76 -16.25 -9.49
N VAL A 389 -18.40 -16.98 -8.42
CA VAL A 389 -18.17 -16.41 -7.08
C VAL A 389 -17.15 -15.27 -7.15
N ARG A 390 -16.03 -15.43 -7.88
CA ARG A 390 -15.05 -14.36 -8.07
C ARG A 390 -15.65 -13.14 -8.79
N GLN A 391 -16.48 -13.35 -9.82
CA GLN A 391 -17.16 -12.24 -10.50
C GLN A 391 -18.09 -11.47 -9.56
N ASP A 392 -18.86 -12.20 -8.74
CA ASP A 392 -19.77 -11.61 -7.77
C ASP A 392 -18.99 -10.82 -6.70
N ILE A 393 -17.89 -11.39 -6.19
CA ILE A 393 -16.97 -10.73 -5.25
C ILE A 393 -16.38 -9.45 -5.88
N CYS A 394 -15.90 -9.52 -7.12
CA CYS A 394 -15.35 -8.33 -7.80
C CYS A 394 -16.40 -7.24 -7.96
N MET A 395 -17.63 -7.61 -8.29
CA MET A 395 -18.72 -6.64 -8.42
C MET A 395 -19.04 -5.96 -7.09
N GLN A 396 -19.19 -6.75 -6.02
CA GLN A 396 -19.43 -6.22 -4.67
C GLN A 396 -18.29 -5.31 -4.21
N ALA A 397 -17.04 -5.72 -4.42
CA ALA A 397 -15.87 -4.94 -4.09
C ALA A 397 -15.80 -3.62 -4.88
N TYR A 398 -16.05 -3.65 -6.20
CA TYR A 398 -16.06 -2.46 -7.06
C TYR A 398 -17.14 -1.46 -6.64
N LEU A 399 -18.38 -1.92 -6.45
CA LEU A 399 -19.48 -1.07 -6.02
C LEU A 399 -19.23 -0.47 -4.63
N SER A 400 -18.51 -1.20 -3.77
CA SER A 400 -18.12 -0.70 -2.46
C SER A 400 -17.13 0.45 -2.53
N LEU A 401 -16.11 0.34 -3.36
CA LEU A 401 -15.20 1.46 -3.61
C LEU A 401 -15.91 2.63 -4.30
N ARG A 402 -16.80 2.34 -5.26
CA ARG A 402 -17.59 3.37 -5.94
C ARG A 402 -18.47 4.16 -4.97
N SER A 403 -19.07 3.50 -3.97
CA SER A 403 -19.85 4.21 -2.93
C SER A 403 -19.01 5.16 -2.06
N GLN A 404 -17.68 5.05 -2.15
CA GLN A 404 -16.70 5.89 -1.44
C GLN A 404 -15.84 6.70 -2.43
N SER A 405 -16.35 6.98 -3.64
CA SER A 405 -15.57 7.66 -4.69
C SER A 405 -15.04 9.02 -4.27
N HIS A 406 -15.89 9.82 -3.60
CA HIS A 406 -15.51 11.16 -3.12
C HIS A 406 -14.35 11.12 -2.13
N LEU A 407 -14.35 10.15 -1.20
CA LEU A 407 -13.23 9.93 -0.27
C LEU A 407 -11.94 9.58 -1.02
N LEU A 408 -11.99 8.60 -1.93
CA LEU A 408 -10.81 8.18 -2.69
C LEU A 408 -10.24 9.34 -3.52
N ILE A 409 -11.10 10.06 -4.25
CA ILE A 409 -10.69 11.21 -5.06
C ILE A 409 -10.07 12.31 -4.19
N THR A 410 -10.66 12.59 -3.01
CA THR A 410 -10.15 13.59 -2.08
C THR A 410 -8.76 13.24 -1.56
N LEU A 411 -8.54 11.98 -1.17
CA LEU A 411 -7.24 11.53 -0.65
C LEU A 411 -6.13 11.64 -1.70
N PHE A 412 -6.40 11.27 -2.95
CA PHE A 412 -5.43 11.46 -4.02
C PHE A 412 -5.24 12.94 -4.38
N SER A 413 -6.29 13.75 -4.34
CA SER A 413 -6.20 15.19 -4.63
C SER A 413 -5.31 15.93 -3.63
N ILE A 414 -5.37 15.57 -2.35
CA ILE A 414 -4.48 16.10 -1.31
C ILE A 414 -3.01 15.83 -1.62
N MET A 415 -2.72 14.69 -2.25
CA MET A 415 -1.36 14.24 -2.52
C MET A 415 -0.73 14.91 -3.76
N LEU A 416 -1.47 15.68 -4.57
CA LEU A 416 -0.99 16.32 -5.80
C LEU A 416 0.25 17.22 -5.63
N LEU A 417 0.42 17.83 -4.45
CA LEU A 417 1.54 18.74 -4.19
C LEU A 417 2.81 18.06 -3.66
N THR A 418 2.76 16.76 -3.39
CA THR A 418 3.89 16.04 -2.79
C THR A 418 5.09 15.89 -3.74
N GLY A 419 4.93 16.28 -5.01
CA GLY A 419 5.96 16.15 -6.03
C GLY A 419 6.22 14.69 -6.40
N MET A 420 5.25 13.80 -6.19
CA MET A 420 5.28 12.46 -6.74
C MET A 420 5.11 12.53 -8.26
N ARG A 421 5.97 11.80 -8.98
CA ARG A 421 6.11 11.91 -10.43
C ARG A 421 4.80 11.69 -11.19
N GLU A 422 3.97 10.78 -10.73
CA GLU A 422 2.75 10.32 -11.42
C GLU A 422 1.47 10.90 -10.84
N LEU A 423 1.62 11.87 -9.95
CA LEU A 423 0.53 12.57 -9.32
C LEU A 423 0.87 14.05 -9.34
N SER A 424 0.75 14.66 -10.52
CA SER A 424 1.27 16.00 -10.80
C SER A 424 0.23 16.96 -11.32
N SER A 425 -0.93 16.45 -11.76
CA SER A 425 -1.95 17.25 -12.42
C SER A 425 -3.37 16.86 -11.96
N ALA A 426 -4.29 17.80 -12.05
CA ALA A 426 -5.71 17.53 -11.85
C ALA A 426 -6.27 16.52 -12.88
N GLU A 427 -5.60 16.35 -14.02
CA GLU A 427 -5.95 15.34 -15.02
C GLU A 427 -5.73 13.92 -14.51
N ASP A 428 -4.79 13.70 -13.59
CA ASP A 428 -4.57 12.38 -12.98
C ASP A 428 -5.82 11.95 -12.18
N MET A 429 -6.56 12.91 -11.61
CA MET A 429 -7.81 12.63 -10.88
C MET A 429 -8.97 12.27 -11.82
N ARG A 430 -8.90 12.66 -13.10
CA ARG A 430 -9.89 12.27 -14.10
C ARG A 430 -9.96 10.76 -14.24
N TYR A 431 -8.82 10.07 -14.13
CA TYR A 431 -8.76 8.61 -14.17
C TYR A 431 -9.70 7.98 -13.11
N LEU A 432 -9.57 8.38 -11.84
CA LEU A 432 -10.39 7.86 -10.74
C LEU A 432 -11.89 8.10 -10.99
N ARG A 433 -12.25 9.30 -11.46
CA ARG A 433 -13.65 9.64 -11.79
C ARG A 433 -14.22 8.77 -12.90
N GLU A 434 -13.42 8.52 -13.94
CA GLU A 434 -13.80 7.68 -15.07
C GLU A 434 -13.96 6.21 -14.66
N VAL A 435 -12.98 5.61 -13.96
CA VAL A 435 -13.06 4.18 -13.60
C VAL A 435 -14.13 3.89 -12.54
N LEU A 436 -14.38 4.83 -11.63
CA LEU A 436 -15.49 4.73 -10.66
C LEU A 436 -16.84 5.13 -11.26
N GLN A 437 -16.88 5.55 -12.53
CA GLN A 437 -18.10 5.94 -13.24
C GLN A 437 -18.89 7.00 -12.45
N GLU A 438 -18.20 8.05 -12.01
CA GLU A 438 -18.80 9.16 -11.27
C GLU A 438 -19.91 9.82 -12.09
N GLY A 439 -21.05 10.11 -11.46
CA GLY A 439 -22.23 10.66 -12.13
C GLY A 439 -23.04 9.67 -12.99
N LYS A 440 -22.64 8.39 -13.06
CA LYS A 440 -23.45 7.33 -13.70
C LYS A 440 -24.31 6.59 -12.68
N SER A 441 -25.38 5.94 -13.16
CA SER A 441 -26.20 5.02 -12.35
C SER A 441 -25.39 3.78 -11.93
N GLU A 442 -25.86 3.08 -10.90
CA GLU A 442 -25.21 1.84 -10.45
C GLU A 442 -25.25 0.77 -11.56
N GLU A 443 -26.35 0.66 -12.29
CA GLU A 443 -26.53 -0.29 -13.40
C GLU A 443 -25.50 -0.04 -14.52
N GLN A 444 -25.28 1.24 -14.88
CA GLN A 444 -24.27 1.63 -15.87
C GLN A 444 -22.86 1.30 -15.37
N ALA A 445 -22.56 1.57 -14.09
CA ALA A 445 -21.27 1.26 -13.51
C ALA A 445 -21.01 -0.26 -13.47
N ARG A 446 -22.01 -1.07 -13.11
CA ARG A 446 -21.95 -2.54 -13.16
C ARG A 446 -21.66 -3.02 -14.57
N ALA A 447 -22.41 -2.54 -15.57
CA ALA A 447 -22.21 -2.90 -16.97
C ALA A 447 -20.81 -2.53 -17.47
N HIS A 448 -20.33 -1.34 -17.13
CA HIS A 448 -18.97 -0.89 -17.47
C HIS A 448 -17.90 -1.81 -16.90
N PHE A 449 -17.97 -2.14 -15.61
CA PHE A 449 -16.99 -3.00 -14.96
C PHE A 449 -17.01 -4.44 -15.50
N LEU A 450 -18.19 -5.00 -15.78
CA LEU A 450 -18.31 -6.31 -16.43
C LEU A 450 -17.66 -6.35 -17.82
N GLU A 451 -17.79 -5.27 -18.59
CA GLU A 451 -17.11 -5.16 -19.89
C GLU A 451 -15.59 -5.19 -19.71
N GLN A 452 -15.03 -4.51 -18.69
CA GLN A 452 -13.60 -4.58 -18.40
C GLN A 452 -13.15 -6.00 -18.04
N VAL A 453 -13.94 -6.72 -17.25
CA VAL A 453 -13.69 -8.15 -16.95
C VAL A 453 -13.69 -8.99 -18.23
N HIS A 454 -14.65 -8.75 -19.13
CA HIS A 454 -14.75 -9.45 -20.41
C HIS A 454 -13.51 -9.20 -21.30
N VAL A 455 -13.06 -7.95 -21.37
CA VAL A 455 -11.83 -7.56 -22.09
C VAL A 455 -10.62 -8.32 -21.54
N CYS A 456 -10.43 -8.37 -20.22
CA CYS A 456 -9.32 -9.09 -19.60
C CYS A 456 -9.34 -10.58 -19.96
N ILE A 457 -10.51 -11.23 -19.94
CA ILE A 457 -10.66 -12.65 -20.29
C ILE A 457 -10.31 -12.88 -21.76
N LYS A 458 -10.84 -12.05 -22.66
CA LYS A 458 -10.65 -12.19 -24.12
C LYS A 458 -9.19 -11.94 -24.52
N GLN A 459 -8.51 -11.03 -23.84
CA GLN A 459 -7.15 -10.61 -24.16
C GLN A 459 -6.07 -11.19 -23.23
N GLY A 460 -6.43 -12.09 -22.30
CA GLY A 460 -5.50 -12.65 -21.32
C GLY A 460 -4.27 -13.34 -21.91
N TRP A 461 -4.38 -13.90 -23.12
CA TRP A 461 -3.24 -14.48 -23.85
C TRP A 461 -2.19 -13.42 -24.22
N GLN A 462 -2.60 -12.17 -24.50
CA GLN A 462 -1.66 -11.08 -24.81
C GLN A 462 -0.82 -10.72 -23.59
N VAL A 463 -1.41 -10.81 -22.40
CA VAL A 463 -0.70 -10.62 -21.12
C VAL A 463 0.34 -11.71 -20.93
N GLN A 464 -0.01 -12.98 -21.18
CA GLN A 464 0.96 -14.08 -21.14
C GLN A 464 2.08 -13.92 -22.18
N THR A 465 1.78 -13.44 -23.38
CA THR A 465 2.81 -13.12 -24.39
C THR A 465 3.77 -12.03 -23.88
N ASN A 466 3.24 -10.97 -23.28
CA ASN A 466 4.06 -9.91 -22.68
C ASN A 466 4.92 -10.45 -21.52
N TRP A 467 4.37 -11.34 -20.70
CA TRP A 467 5.09 -12.00 -19.60
C TRP A 467 6.18 -12.94 -20.11
N TRP A 468 5.92 -13.68 -21.19
CA TRP A 468 6.93 -14.50 -21.85
C TRP A 468 8.10 -13.66 -22.35
N ILE A 469 7.82 -12.56 -23.04
CA ILE A 469 8.83 -11.59 -23.50
C ILE A 469 9.63 -11.05 -22.32
N HIS A 470 8.95 -10.72 -21.21
CA HIS A 470 9.59 -10.25 -19.99
C HIS A 470 10.58 -11.27 -19.41
N ILE A 471 10.15 -12.53 -19.25
CA ILE A 471 11.02 -13.62 -18.79
C ILE A 471 12.21 -13.80 -19.73
N LEU A 472 11.96 -13.82 -21.04
CA LEU A 472 12.97 -14.12 -22.06
C LEU A 472 14.05 -13.03 -22.13
N MET A 473 13.64 -11.76 -22.08
CA MET A 473 14.57 -10.63 -22.13
C MET A 473 15.25 -10.36 -20.79
N GLY A 474 14.86 -11.05 -19.71
CA GLY A 474 15.38 -10.80 -18.37
C GLY A 474 15.20 -9.35 -17.93
N ILE A 475 14.19 -8.67 -18.48
CA ILE A 475 13.84 -7.30 -18.10
C ILE A 475 13.48 -7.37 -16.62
N LYS A 476 14.12 -6.51 -15.82
CA LYS A 476 13.90 -6.38 -14.38
C LYS A 476 13.57 -4.94 -14.06
#